data_AF-A0A3G9IR52-F1
#
_entry.id   AF-A0A3G9IR52-F1
#
_cell.length_a   1.000
_cell.length_b   1.000
_cell.length_c   1.000
_cell.angle_alpha   90.00
_cell.angle_beta   90.00
_cell.angle_gamma   90.00
#
_symmetry.space_group_name_H-M   'P 1'
#
loop_
_entity.id
_entity.type
_entity.pdbx_description
1 polymer ?
#
loop_
_entity_poly.entity_id
_entity_poly.type
_entity_poly.pdbx_seq_one_letter_code
_entity_poly.pdbx_strand_id
1 'polypeptide(L)'
;MQIKSDLHRTNETVHETGNYVCAAGITKSFNEGDAFPVCPKSKQETTWRHVEHEHHTGEKVTEFGSYVDKDGEHMELLEGDTFPDCPKSGQPTMWKHDGTLEVNA
;
A
#
# COMPACT_ATOMS: atom_id res chain seq x y z
N MET A 1 -7.27 0.19 21.42
CA MET A 1 -5.88 0.04 20.92
C MET A 1 -5.77 -1.36 20.33
N GLN A 2 -5.97 -1.51 19.03
CA GLN A 2 -5.64 -2.74 18.33
C GLN A 2 -4.76 -2.36 17.16
N ILE A 3 -3.49 -2.73 17.29
CA ILE A 3 -2.47 -2.61 16.26
C ILE A 3 -2.99 -3.51 15.13
N LYS A 4 -3.51 -2.96 14.02
CA LYS A 4 -3.65 -3.75 12.80
C LYS A 4 -2.28 -4.33 12.56
N SER A 5 -2.22 -5.65 12.66
CA SER A 5 -0.94 -6.32 12.58
C SER A 5 -0.50 -6.16 11.14
N ASP A 6 0.46 -5.27 10.86
CA ASP A 6 1.09 -5.16 9.53
C ASP A 6 1.64 -6.50 9.05
N LEU A 7 1.68 -7.51 9.94
CA LEU A 7 2.23 -8.83 9.78
C LEU A 7 1.15 -9.85 9.40
N HIS A 8 1.14 -10.24 8.14
CA HIS A 8 0.27 -11.26 7.55
C HIS A 8 0.99 -12.60 7.41
N ARG A 9 0.27 -13.72 7.33
CA ARG A 9 0.85 -15.05 7.14
C ARG A 9 0.73 -15.56 5.71
N THR A 10 1.52 -16.57 5.38
CA THR A 10 1.36 -17.31 4.11
C THR A 10 -0.05 -17.90 4.02
N ASN A 11 -0.64 -17.83 2.82
CA ASN A 11 -2.01 -18.18 2.46
C ASN A 11 -3.10 -17.30 3.11
N GLU A 12 -2.74 -16.28 3.87
CA GLU A 12 -3.69 -15.27 4.32
C GLU A 12 -4.13 -14.41 3.13
N THR A 13 -5.38 -13.95 3.16
CA THR A 13 -5.90 -13.03 2.15
C THR A 13 -5.34 -11.63 2.40
N VAL A 14 -4.92 -10.99 1.33
CA VAL A 14 -4.45 -9.61 1.31
C VAL A 14 -5.67 -8.72 1.50
N HIS A 15 -5.67 -7.93 2.56
CA HIS A 15 -6.78 -7.04 2.92
C HIS A 15 -6.52 -5.59 2.52
N GLU A 16 -5.32 -5.27 2.09
CA GLU A 16 -4.90 -3.94 1.63
C GLU A 16 -3.99 -4.20 0.43
N THR A 17 -4.22 -3.53 -0.69
CA THR A 17 -3.25 -3.64 -1.77
C THR A 17 -1.95 -2.98 -1.28
N GLY A 18 -0.81 -3.41 -1.79
CA GLY A 18 0.43 -2.79 -1.38
C GLY A 18 1.65 -3.66 -1.56
N ASN A 19 2.80 -3.13 -1.17
CA ASN A 19 4.05 -3.87 -1.13
C ASN A 19 4.19 -4.43 0.26
N TYR A 20 4.52 -5.71 0.28
CA TYR A 20 4.77 -6.43 1.49
C TYR A 20 6.15 -7.02 1.45
N VAL A 21 6.84 -7.00 2.59
CA VAL A 21 8.18 -7.58 2.74
C VAL A 21 8.09 -8.88 3.53
N CYS A 22 8.59 -10.00 2.97
CA CYS A 22 8.69 -11.23 3.75
C CYS A 22 9.79 -11.13 4.82
N ALA A 23 9.76 -12.00 5.83
CA ALA A 23 10.76 -12.06 6.89
C ALA A 23 12.22 -12.19 6.39
N ALA A 24 12.43 -12.66 5.16
CA ALA A 24 13.75 -12.74 4.52
C ALA A 24 14.20 -11.44 3.82
N GLY A 25 13.40 -10.37 3.89
CA GLY A 25 13.66 -9.05 3.31
C GLY A 25 13.29 -8.91 1.84
N ILE A 26 12.44 -9.77 1.28
CA ILE A 26 11.99 -9.63 -0.12
C ILE A 26 10.66 -8.91 -0.16
N THR A 27 10.64 -7.77 -0.84
CA THR A 27 9.45 -6.97 -1.10
C THR A 27 8.71 -7.49 -2.34
N LYS A 28 7.38 -7.56 -2.27
CA LYS A 28 6.51 -7.91 -3.38
C LYS A 28 5.17 -7.17 -3.26
N SER A 29 4.65 -6.71 -4.39
CA SER A 29 3.32 -6.10 -4.48
C SER A 29 2.22 -7.17 -4.50
N PHE A 30 1.14 -6.93 -3.77
CA PHE A 30 -0.04 -7.76 -3.68
C PHE A 30 -1.28 -6.90 -3.81
N ASN A 31 -2.33 -7.42 -4.44
CA ASN A 31 -3.63 -6.76 -4.54
C ASN A 31 -4.58 -7.27 -3.46
N GLU A 32 -5.53 -6.44 -3.05
CA GLU A 32 -6.61 -6.84 -2.17
C GLU A 32 -7.34 -8.05 -2.76
N GLY A 33 -7.54 -9.08 -1.94
CA GLY A 33 -8.11 -10.35 -2.34
C GLY A 33 -7.08 -11.38 -2.82
N ASP A 34 -5.82 -11.00 -3.07
CA ASP A 34 -4.76 -11.96 -3.35
C ASP A 34 -4.44 -12.81 -2.10
N ALA A 35 -3.72 -13.92 -2.29
CA ALA A 35 -3.20 -14.72 -1.18
C ALA A 35 -1.69 -14.53 -1.04
N PHE A 36 -1.21 -14.30 0.18
CA PHE A 36 0.21 -14.17 0.46
C PHE A 36 0.95 -15.50 0.18
N PRO A 37 1.90 -15.56 -0.77
CA PRO A 37 2.61 -16.78 -1.10
C PRO A 37 3.71 -17.08 -0.07
N VAL A 38 4.32 -18.26 -0.15
CA VAL A 38 5.58 -18.53 0.55
C VAL A 38 6.66 -17.52 0.15
N CYS A 39 7.61 -17.21 1.05
CA CYS A 39 8.65 -16.23 0.74
C CYS A 39 9.46 -16.72 -0.47
N PRO A 40 9.65 -15.90 -1.52
CA PRO A 40 10.28 -16.35 -2.76
C PRO A 40 11.75 -16.76 -2.58
N LYS A 41 12.42 -16.27 -1.52
CA LYS A 41 13.81 -16.57 -1.18
C LYS A 41 13.97 -17.87 -0.39
N SER A 42 13.23 -18.05 0.71
CA SER A 42 13.32 -19.27 1.53
C SER A 42 12.48 -20.42 0.98
N LYS A 43 11.49 -20.15 0.13
CA LYS A 43 10.48 -21.11 -0.34
C LYS A 43 9.69 -21.77 0.80
N GLN A 44 9.67 -21.14 1.97
CA GLN A 44 8.98 -21.61 3.17
C GLN A 44 7.89 -20.64 3.59
N GLU A 45 6.99 -21.10 4.44
CA GLU A 45 6.02 -20.25 5.12
C GLU A 45 6.73 -19.09 5.79
N THR A 46 6.20 -17.90 5.58
CA THR A 46 6.73 -16.64 6.06
C THR A 46 5.60 -15.78 6.59
N THR A 47 5.99 -14.77 7.34
CA THR A 47 5.19 -13.58 7.53
C THR A 47 5.53 -12.53 6.47
N TRP A 48 4.53 -11.77 6.06
CA TRP A 48 4.59 -10.63 5.16
C TRP A 48 4.26 -9.38 5.94
N ARG A 49 5.09 -8.34 5.82
CA ARG A 49 4.85 -7.08 6.49
C ARG A 49 4.46 -6.01 5.48
N HIS A 50 3.34 -5.31 5.67
CA HIS A 50 2.99 -4.17 4.83
C HIS A 50 4.07 -3.10 4.93
N VAL A 51 4.47 -2.53 3.80
CA VAL A 51 5.46 -1.47 3.71
C VAL A 51 4.72 -0.22 3.28
N GLU A 52 4.76 0.84 4.09
CA GLU A 52 4.16 2.13 3.72
C GLU A 52 4.68 2.58 2.36
N HIS A 53 3.77 3.01 1.50
CA HIS A 53 4.11 3.52 0.18
C HIS A 53 4.19 5.04 0.19
N GLU A 54 5.36 5.53 -0.18
CA GLU A 54 5.55 6.88 -0.68
C GLU A 54 5.54 6.82 -2.22
N HIS A 55 4.51 7.40 -2.82
CA HIS A 55 4.39 7.59 -4.25
C HIS A 55 4.74 9.03 -4.62
N HIS A 56 5.28 9.25 -5.81
CA HIS A 56 5.61 10.57 -6.33
C HIS A 56 4.66 10.95 -7.46
N THR A 57 4.47 12.25 -7.65
CA THR A 57 3.79 12.77 -8.84
C THR A 57 4.39 12.18 -10.12
N GLY A 58 3.52 11.75 -11.03
CA GLY A 58 3.90 11.11 -12.29
C GLY A 58 4.06 9.58 -12.19
N GLU A 59 4.09 9.01 -10.99
CA GLU A 59 4.04 7.56 -10.83
C GLU A 59 2.66 7.00 -11.16
N LYS A 60 2.61 5.73 -11.54
CA LYS A 60 1.37 5.01 -11.72
C LYS A 60 0.79 4.63 -10.37
N VAL A 61 -0.48 4.94 -10.20
CA VAL A 61 -1.28 4.51 -9.06
C VAL A 61 -1.39 3.00 -9.15
N THR A 62 -0.81 2.31 -8.18
CA THR A 62 -0.78 0.85 -8.14
C THR A 62 -2.00 0.25 -7.46
N GLU A 63 -2.81 1.09 -6.82
CA GLU A 63 -3.92 0.70 -5.97
C GLU A 63 -5.02 1.75 -6.03
N PHE A 64 -6.27 1.31 -6.14
CA PHE A 64 -7.35 2.24 -5.89
C PHE A 64 -7.43 2.56 -4.40
N GLY A 65 -7.46 3.84 -4.06
CA GLY A 65 -7.67 4.25 -2.69
C GLY A 65 -7.54 5.75 -2.49
N SER A 66 -7.67 6.15 -1.23
CA SER A 66 -7.46 7.53 -0.80
C SER A 66 -5.99 7.75 -0.53
N TYR A 67 -5.44 8.79 -1.14
CA TYR A 67 -4.05 9.19 -0.97
C TYR A 67 -3.98 10.58 -0.38
N VAL A 68 -3.04 10.81 0.53
CA VAL A 68 -2.77 12.09 1.15
C VAL A 68 -1.39 12.60 0.74
N ASP A 69 -1.30 13.86 0.31
CA ASP A 69 -0.02 14.47 -0.02
C ASP A 69 0.72 14.99 1.23
N LYS A 70 1.97 15.44 1.05
CA LYS A 70 2.77 16.04 2.15
C LYS A 70 2.13 17.28 2.80
N ASP A 71 1.22 17.95 2.09
CA ASP A 71 0.53 19.17 2.53
C ASP A 71 -0.80 18.84 3.25
N GLY A 72 -1.18 17.57 3.30
CA GLY A 72 -2.40 17.06 3.93
C GLY A 72 -3.62 17.05 3.01
N GLU A 73 -3.42 17.13 1.70
CA GLU A 73 -4.51 17.09 0.72
C GLU A 73 -4.85 15.63 0.36
N HIS A 74 -6.12 15.26 0.48
CA HIS A 74 -6.60 13.90 0.21
C HIS A 74 -7.19 13.81 -1.20
N MET A 75 -6.91 12.71 -1.90
CA MET A 75 -7.41 12.44 -3.23
C MET A 75 -7.66 10.95 -3.43
N GLU A 76 -8.83 10.60 -3.91
CA GLU A 76 -9.11 9.24 -4.38
C GLU A 76 -8.51 9.05 -5.77
N LEU A 77 -7.66 8.04 -5.93
CA LEU A 77 -7.02 7.69 -7.19
C LEU A 77 -7.33 6.25 -7.54
N LEU A 78 -7.54 5.95 -8.82
CA LEU A 78 -7.82 4.61 -9.31
C LEU A 78 -6.53 3.89 -9.71
N GLU A 79 -6.50 2.57 -9.57
CA GLU A 79 -5.41 1.76 -10.13
C GLU A 79 -5.22 2.07 -11.63
N GLY A 80 -3.98 2.37 -12.03
CA GLY A 80 -3.61 2.75 -13.38
C GLY A 80 -3.63 4.26 -13.66
N ASP A 81 -4.21 5.06 -12.77
CA ASP A 81 -4.11 6.51 -12.80
C ASP A 81 -2.67 6.97 -12.58
N THR A 82 -2.44 8.27 -12.70
CA THR A 82 -1.14 8.88 -12.48
C THR A 82 -1.25 9.83 -11.31
N PHE A 83 -0.37 9.69 -10.32
CA PHE A 83 -0.35 10.59 -9.18
C PHE A 83 -0.19 12.04 -9.68
N PRO A 84 -1.13 12.94 -9.38
CA PRO A 84 -1.09 14.31 -9.89
C PRO A 84 -0.08 15.17 -9.11
N ASP A 85 0.17 16.39 -9.60
CA ASP A 85 0.85 17.41 -8.82
C ASP A 85 -0.01 17.80 -7.60
N CYS A 86 0.62 18.35 -6.57
CA CYS A 86 -0.09 18.85 -5.38
C CYS A 86 -1.18 19.84 -5.81
N PRO A 87 -2.46 19.62 -5.48
CA PRO A 87 -3.57 20.46 -5.94
C PRO A 87 -3.48 21.90 -5.44
N LYS A 88 -2.77 22.12 -4.32
CA LYS A 88 -2.61 23.42 -3.68
C LYS A 88 -1.48 24.26 -4.27
N SER A 89 -0.37 23.63 -4.64
CA SER A 89 0.84 24.32 -5.12
C SER A 89 1.08 24.15 -6.63
N GLY A 90 0.47 23.14 -7.25
CA GLY A 90 0.74 22.74 -8.63
C GLY A 90 2.17 22.21 -8.84
N GLN A 91 2.86 21.82 -7.76
CA GLN A 91 4.22 21.28 -7.82
C GLN A 91 4.23 19.77 -7.58
N PRO A 92 5.27 19.06 -8.06
CA PRO A 92 5.45 17.65 -7.76
C PRO A 92 5.48 17.42 -6.25
N THR A 93 4.72 16.42 -5.81
CA THR A 93 4.57 16.08 -4.40
C THR A 93 4.74 14.59 -4.17
N MET A 94 4.78 14.22 -2.89
CA MET A 94 4.70 12.83 -2.47
C MET A 94 3.30 12.55 -1.95
N TRP A 95 2.74 11.45 -2.40
CA TRP A 95 1.47 10.89 -2.03
C TRP A 95 1.70 9.66 -1.16
N LYS A 96 0.95 9.56 -0.07
CA LYS A 96 0.93 8.41 0.82
C LYS A 96 -0.46 7.83 0.80
N HIS A 97 -0.59 6.51 0.92
CA HIS A 97 -1.91 5.94 1.12
C HIS A 97 -2.44 6.45 2.46
N ASP A 98 -3.63 7.07 2.44
CA ASP A 98 -4.22 7.71 3.60
C ASP A 98 -4.68 6.68 4.65
N GLY A 99 -4.67 5.39 4.32
CA GLY A 99 -4.89 4.30 5.28
C GLY A 99 -6.22 4.39 6.02
N THR A 100 -7.17 5.21 5.54
CA THR A 100 -8.51 5.36 6.11
C THR A 100 -9.32 4.11 5.77
N LEU A 101 -8.98 3.04 6.49
CA LEU A 101 -9.78 1.84 6.60
C LEU A 101 -11.14 2.24 7.17
N GLU A 102 -12.17 1.89 6.40
CA GLU A 102 -13.59 2.06 6.67
C GLU A 102 -13.93 2.01 8.17
N VAL A 103 -14.37 3.15 8.70
CA VAL A 103 -15.17 3.21 9.93
C VAL A 103 -16.63 2.94 9.57
N ASN A 104 -16.99 1.66 9.41
CA ASN A 104 -18.40 1.27 9.40
C ASN A 104 -18.86 0.96 10.84
N ALA A 105 -19.89 1.71 11.22
CA ALA A 105 -20.56 1.88 12.52
C ALA A 105 -20.81 0.63 13.39
#